data_AF-A0A958H7X7-F1
#
_entry.id   AF-A0A958H7X7-F1
#
_cell.length_a   1.000
_cell.length_b   1.000
_cell.length_c   1.000
_cell.angle_alpha   90.00
_cell.angle_beta   90.00
_cell.angle_gamma   90.00
#
_symmetry.space_group_name_H-M   'P 1'
#
loop_
_entity.id
_entity.type
_entity.pdbx_description
1 polymer ?
#
loop_
_entity_poly.entity_id
_entity_poly.type
_entity_poly.pdbx_seq_one_letter_code
_entity_poly.pdbx_strand_id
1 'polypeptide(L)'
;RVIEAWLTGPASWLLMVQVGYAHGRPAAFRRPGVLPAGEAEPPPPDSLRFMPDGVIGLTNDWRASDLRRLLRLMSVEVARDAATTLLRLDTDAFRQSLRAGQDAAYVATIFADAGFPLPQEVQETLQTWQSRAGRYQLYDQMTVVEFGEDVLPEEIQAISQLSRVEYYQPGPRCLIFPDSQVAPALVEELRRRGYTPQVLS
;
A
#
# COMPACT_ATOMS: atom_id res chain seq x y z
N ARG A 1 15.47 25.39 30.95
CA ARG A 1 16.73 24.77 30.46
C ARG A 1 16.85 23.30 30.85
N VAL A 2 16.71 22.90 32.11
CA VAL A 2 16.77 21.47 32.50
C VAL A 2 15.65 20.64 31.84
N ILE A 3 14.41 21.16 31.82
CA ILE A 3 13.27 20.48 31.16
C ILE A 3 13.51 20.32 29.66
N GLU A 4 13.96 21.38 29.00
CA GLU A 4 14.28 21.36 27.56
C GLU A 4 15.39 20.36 27.26
N ALA A 5 16.49 20.38 28.00
CA ALA A 5 17.60 19.44 27.85
C ALA A 5 17.18 17.98 28.10
N TRP A 6 16.26 17.74 29.04
CA TRP A 6 15.71 16.41 29.28
C TRP A 6 14.81 15.95 28.13
N LEU A 7 13.92 16.82 27.63
CA LEU A 7 13.01 16.54 26.51
C LEU A 7 13.76 16.31 25.20
N THR A 8 14.74 17.16 24.86
CA THR A 8 15.54 17.04 23.62
C THR A 8 16.69 16.03 23.73
N GLY A 9 16.98 15.54 24.94
CA GLY A 9 18.04 14.59 25.21
C GLY A 9 17.48 13.23 25.63
N PRO A 10 17.73 12.76 26.87
CA PRO A 10 17.40 11.40 27.30
C PRO A 10 15.97 10.96 27.02
N ALA A 11 14.97 11.84 27.19
CA ALA A 11 13.58 11.48 26.98
C ALA A 11 13.25 11.21 25.49
N SER A 12 13.82 11.99 24.58
CA SER A 12 13.66 11.74 23.15
C SER A 12 14.47 10.53 22.68
N TRP A 13 15.69 10.32 23.20
CA TRP A 13 16.53 9.19 22.83
C TRP A 13 15.95 7.85 23.27
N LEU A 14 15.34 7.83 24.47
CA LEU A 14 14.67 6.65 25.02
C LEU A 14 13.23 6.50 24.50
N LEU A 15 12.82 7.30 23.50
CA LEU A 15 11.47 7.27 22.90
C LEU A 15 10.34 7.48 23.93
N MET A 16 10.63 8.12 25.06
CA MET A 16 9.64 8.47 26.07
C MET A 16 8.81 9.69 25.65
N VAL A 17 9.36 10.54 24.77
CA VAL A 17 8.68 11.68 24.16
C VAL A 17 9.10 11.82 22.69
N GLN A 18 8.26 12.47 21.90
CA GLN A 18 8.60 12.99 20.58
C GLN A 18 8.47 14.51 20.62
N VAL A 19 9.51 15.23 20.19
CA VAL A 19 9.58 16.69 20.24
C VAL A 19 9.29 17.28 18.86
N GLY A 20 8.34 18.21 18.78
CA GLY A 20 8.06 19.01 17.60
C GLY A 20 8.80 20.35 17.67
N TYR A 21 9.36 20.78 16.53
CA TYR A 21 10.16 22.00 16.42
C TYR A 21 9.43 23.07 15.62
N ALA A 22 9.54 24.32 16.05
CA ALA A 22 9.15 25.49 15.27
C ALA A 22 10.33 26.48 15.25
N HIS A 23 10.73 26.94 14.06
CA HIS A 23 11.88 27.84 13.87
C HIS A 23 13.17 27.31 14.54
N GLY A 24 13.40 26.00 14.48
CA GLY A 24 14.59 25.35 15.05
C GLY A 24 14.60 25.27 16.59
N ARG A 25 13.50 25.60 17.26
CA ARG A 25 13.36 25.48 18.72
C ARG A 25 12.27 24.47 19.09
N PRO A 26 12.44 23.70 20.18
CA PRO A 26 11.38 22.85 20.71
C PRO A 26 10.12 23.69 21.01
N ALA A 27 9.01 23.35 20.37
CA ALA A 27 7.75 24.09 20.48
C ALA A 27 6.63 23.24 21.09
N ALA A 28 6.67 21.93 20.91
CA ALA A 28 5.72 20.98 21.48
C ALA A 28 6.41 19.64 21.74
N PHE A 29 5.82 18.80 22.58
CA PHE A 29 6.19 17.41 22.68
C PHE A 29 4.93 16.55 22.87
N ARG A 30 5.01 15.28 22.46
CA ARG A 30 4.01 14.25 22.78
C ARG A 30 4.67 13.09 23.49
N ARG A 31 4.02 12.54 24.51
CA ARG A 31 4.41 11.28 25.14
C ARG A 31 3.73 10.13 24.39
N PRO A 32 4.45 9.13 23.85
CA PRO A 32 3.83 7.91 23.35
C PRO A 32 3.05 7.27 24.51
N GLY A 33 1.78 6.95 24.27
CA GLY A 33 0.95 6.29 25.28
C GLY A 33 1.59 4.97 25.71
N VAL A 34 1.83 4.81 27.01
CA VAL A 34 2.37 3.57 27.62
C VAL A 34 1.24 2.67 28.12
N LEU A 35 0.03 2.84 27.58
CA LEU A 35 -1.01 1.85 27.85
C LEU A 35 -0.50 0.53 27.28
N PRO A 36 -0.35 -0.53 28.11
CA PRO A 36 -0.17 -1.86 27.54
C PRO A 36 -1.32 -2.06 26.55
N ALA A 37 -1.06 -2.71 25.42
CA ALA A 37 -2.06 -3.03 24.41
C ALA A 37 -3.20 -3.94 24.92
N GLY A 38 -3.36 -4.08 26.24
CA GLY A 38 -4.22 -5.04 26.93
C GLY A 38 -5.64 -4.57 27.22
N GLU A 39 -5.95 -3.27 27.22
CA GLU A 39 -7.34 -2.79 27.36
C GLU A 39 -7.50 -1.48 26.60
N ALA A 40 -7.29 -1.50 25.28
CA ALA A 40 -7.83 -0.43 24.46
C ALA A 40 -9.35 -0.49 24.62
N GLU A 41 -9.94 0.51 25.28
CA GLU A 41 -11.39 0.61 25.34
C GLU A 41 -11.94 0.52 23.91
N PRO A 42 -12.87 -0.41 23.63
CA PRO A 42 -13.42 -0.53 22.30
C PRO A 42 -14.05 0.81 21.91
N PRO A 43 -13.90 1.24 20.65
CA PRO A 43 -14.57 2.44 20.19
C PRO A 43 -16.09 2.29 20.39
N PRO A 44 -16.80 3.39 20.69
CA PRO A 44 -18.26 3.37 20.81
C PRO A 44 -18.92 2.69 19.60
N PRO A 45 -20.01 1.94 19.78
CA PRO A 45 -20.69 1.24 18.67
C PRO A 45 -21.12 2.17 17.52
N ASP A 46 -21.34 3.45 17.80
CA ASP A 46 -21.71 4.46 16.82
C ASP A 46 -20.51 5.21 16.21
N SER A 47 -19.28 4.78 16.50
CA SER A 47 -18.05 5.35 15.96
C SER A 47 -17.90 5.15 14.46
N LEU A 48 -18.56 4.13 13.91
CA LEU A 48 -18.53 3.83 12.50
C LEU A 48 -19.95 3.77 11.95
N ARG A 49 -20.22 4.56 10.92
CA ARG A 49 -21.51 4.56 10.22
C ARG A 49 -21.29 4.39 8.74
N PHE A 50 -21.95 3.40 8.16
CA PHE A 50 -22.01 3.22 6.73
C PHE A 50 -23.26 3.95 6.21
N MET A 51 -23.04 4.83 5.25
CA MET A 51 -24.09 5.59 4.57
C MET A 51 -24.26 5.05 3.15
N PRO A 52 -25.36 5.42 2.47
CA PRO A 52 -25.53 5.13 1.05
C PRO A 52 -24.35 5.60 0.20
N ASP A 53 -24.24 5.06 -1.01
CA ASP A 53 -23.21 5.41 -2.01
C ASP A 53 -21.76 5.12 -1.57
N GLY A 54 -21.58 4.23 -0.58
CA GLY A 54 -20.26 3.83 -0.09
C GLY A 54 -19.55 4.91 0.73
N VAL A 55 -20.27 5.90 1.26
CA VAL A 55 -19.71 6.89 2.18
C VAL A 55 -19.68 6.30 3.60
N ILE A 56 -18.58 6.55 4.32
CA ILE A 56 -18.34 6.02 5.66
C ILE A 56 -18.04 7.20 6.60
N GLY A 57 -18.81 7.31 7.67
CA GLY A 57 -18.55 8.25 8.76
C GLY A 57 -17.77 7.57 9.88
N LEU A 58 -16.63 8.14 10.26
CA LEU A 58 -15.83 7.70 11.40
C LEU A 58 -15.76 8.82 12.44
N THR A 59 -16.22 8.59 13.66
CA THR A 59 -16.07 9.54 14.77
C THR A 59 -14.60 9.74 15.09
N ASN A 60 -14.19 10.99 15.30
CA ASN A 60 -12.82 11.38 15.67
C ASN A 60 -12.56 11.17 17.16
N ASP A 61 -12.58 9.90 17.56
CA ASP A 61 -12.20 9.45 18.88
C ASP A 61 -10.80 8.80 18.85
N TRP A 62 -10.04 8.91 19.93
CA TRP A 62 -8.73 8.26 20.05
C TRP A 62 -8.85 6.72 20.05
N ARG A 63 -9.98 6.18 20.54
CA ARG A 63 -10.32 4.74 20.51
C ARG A 63 -10.61 4.23 19.11
N ALA A 64 -10.97 5.12 18.17
CA ALA A 64 -11.24 4.78 16.77
C ALA A 64 -9.97 4.72 15.90
N SER A 65 -8.78 4.76 16.51
CA SER A 65 -7.50 4.74 15.79
C SER A 65 -7.28 3.44 15.01
N ASP A 66 -7.59 2.28 15.60
CA ASP A 66 -7.53 0.99 14.92
C ASP A 66 -8.56 0.89 13.79
N LEU A 67 -9.78 1.38 14.00
CA LEU A 67 -10.81 1.46 12.94
C LEU A 67 -10.33 2.31 11.77
N ARG A 68 -9.68 3.45 12.03
CA ARG A 68 -9.10 4.28 10.97
C ARG A 68 -8.05 3.51 10.16
N ARG A 69 -7.25 2.66 10.81
CA ARG A 69 -6.27 1.82 10.10
C ARG A 69 -6.97 0.76 9.25
N LEU A 70 -7.99 0.09 9.79
CA LEU A 70 -8.77 -0.90 9.04
C LEU A 70 -9.47 -0.29 7.83
N LEU A 71 -10.04 0.91 7.97
CA LEU A 71 -10.72 1.60 6.88
C LEU A 71 -9.81 1.94 5.70
N ARG A 72 -8.50 2.16 5.93
CA ARG A 72 -7.53 2.41 4.85
C ARG A 72 -7.37 1.22 3.91
N LEU A 73 -7.82 0.03 4.31
CA LEU A 73 -7.79 -1.15 3.45
C LEU A 73 -8.79 -1.07 2.30
N MET A 74 -9.81 -0.22 2.39
CA MET A 74 -10.88 -0.18 1.38
C MET A 74 -11.43 1.22 1.09
N SER A 75 -10.91 2.26 1.73
CA SER A 75 -11.47 3.61 1.63
C SER A 75 -10.40 4.69 1.69
N VAL A 76 -10.77 5.85 1.15
CA VAL A 76 -9.95 7.08 1.18
C VAL A 76 -10.70 8.18 1.94
N GLU A 77 -9.95 9.04 2.62
CA GLU A 77 -10.50 10.22 3.31
C GLU A 77 -10.98 11.24 2.28
N VAL A 78 -12.22 11.69 2.41
CA VAL A 78 -12.84 12.71 1.55
C VAL A 78 -12.88 14.06 2.25
N ALA A 79 -13.22 14.06 3.54
CA ALA A 79 -13.29 15.27 4.35
C ALA A 79 -13.07 14.93 5.82
N ARG A 80 -12.66 15.93 6.60
CA ARG A 80 -12.46 15.79 8.04
C ARG A 80 -12.76 17.09 8.76
N ASP A 81 -13.52 16.99 9.84
CA ASP A 81 -13.76 18.07 10.78
C ASP A 81 -13.27 17.68 12.19
N ALA A 82 -13.63 18.45 13.22
CA ALA A 82 -13.21 18.17 14.59
C ALA A 82 -13.84 16.88 15.16
N ALA A 83 -15.09 16.56 14.79
CA ALA A 83 -15.87 15.47 15.36
C ALA A 83 -15.87 14.20 14.50
N THR A 84 -15.73 14.31 13.18
CA THR A 84 -15.92 13.21 12.23
C THR A 84 -14.90 13.25 11.10
N THR A 85 -14.51 12.08 10.60
CA THR A 85 -13.83 11.87 9.32
C THR A 85 -14.82 11.21 8.36
N LEU A 86 -15.01 11.80 7.18
CA LEU A 86 -15.77 11.20 6.09
C LEU A 86 -14.81 10.48 5.15
N LEU A 87 -15.06 9.20 4.92
CA LEU A 87 -14.33 8.37 3.99
C LEU A 87 -15.29 7.88 2.89
N ARG A 88 -14.73 7.41 1.79
CA ARG A 88 -15.49 6.77 0.73
C ARG A 88 -14.79 5.50 0.30
N LEU A 89 -15.57 4.44 0.08
CA LEU A 89 -15.05 3.22 -0.53
C LEU A 89 -14.32 3.55 -1.81
N ASP A 90 -13.14 2.96 -1.97
CA ASP A 90 -12.24 3.27 -3.06
C ASP A 90 -11.64 1.99 -3.64
N THR A 91 -11.81 1.82 -4.94
CA THR A 91 -11.37 0.60 -5.64
C THR A 91 -9.85 0.47 -5.63
N ASP A 92 -9.10 1.57 -5.71
CA ASP A 92 -7.64 1.50 -5.76
C ASP A 92 -7.03 1.26 -4.37
N ALA A 93 -7.61 1.85 -3.32
CA ALA A 93 -7.27 1.50 -1.94
C ALA A 93 -7.49 -0.01 -1.69
N PHE A 94 -8.63 -0.56 -2.10
CA PHE A 94 -8.89 -1.98 -1.95
C PHE A 94 -7.97 -2.87 -2.82
N ARG A 95 -7.64 -2.44 -4.04
CA ARG A 95 -6.66 -3.14 -4.89
C ARG A 95 -5.27 -3.23 -4.24
N GLN A 96 -4.84 -2.21 -3.51
CA GLN A 96 -3.57 -2.27 -2.77
C GLN A 96 -3.61 -3.36 -1.69
N SER A 97 -4.73 -3.48 -0.97
CA SER A 97 -4.94 -4.55 0.00
C SER A 97 -4.94 -5.94 -0.66
N LEU A 98 -5.59 -6.09 -1.82
CA LEU A 98 -5.55 -7.33 -2.60
C LEU A 98 -4.12 -7.74 -2.99
N ARG A 99 -3.29 -6.78 -3.42
CA ARG A 99 -1.86 -7.03 -3.72
C ARG A 99 -1.05 -7.46 -2.50
N ALA A 100 -1.49 -7.04 -1.31
CA ALA A 100 -0.92 -7.48 -0.03
C ALA A 100 -1.50 -8.82 0.47
N GLY A 101 -2.32 -9.51 -0.33
CA GLY A 101 -2.95 -10.79 0.02
C GLY A 101 -4.18 -10.68 0.92
N GLN A 102 -4.74 -9.48 1.06
CA GLN A 102 -5.90 -9.20 1.91
C GLN A 102 -7.16 -9.13 1.05
N ASP A 103 -7.89 -10.24 0.99
CA ASP A 103 -9.11 -10.36 0.19
C ASP A 103 -10.36 -9.80 0.90
N ALA A 104 -11.50 -9.78 0.19
CA ALA A 104 -12.75 -9.26 0.73
C ALA A 104 -13.21 -10.04 1.98
N ALA A 105 -12.94 -11.34 2.05
CA ALA A 105 -13.28 -12.16 3.19
C ALA A 105 -12.43 -11.79 4.41
N TYR A 106 -11.12 -11.63 4.22
CA TYR A 106 -10.20 -11.14 5.25
C TYR A 106 -10.63 -9.78 5.79
N VAL A 107 -10.94 -8.83 4.90
CA VAL A 107 -11.41 -7.49 5.30
C VAL A 107 -12.75 -7.58 6.06
N ALA A 108 -13.68 -8.45 5.68
CA ALA A 108 -14.91 -8.64 6.44
C ALA A 108 -14.65 -9.23 7.84
N THR A 109 -13.75 -10.22 7.94
CA THR A 109 -13.40 -10.88 9.22
C THR A 109 -12.76 -9.90 10.21
N ILE A 110 -11.74 -9.14 9.80
CA ILE A 110 -11.05 -8.21 10.72
C ILE A 110 -11.98 -7.09 11.23
N PHE A 111 -12.98 -6.69 10.42
CA PHE A 111 -13.99 -5.71 10.84
C PHE A 111 -14.99 -6.33 11.82
N ALA A 112 -15.41 -7.58 11.59
CA ALA A 112 -16.25 -8.32 12.53
C ALA A 112 -15.53 -8.56 13.87
N ASP A 113 -14.25 -8.95 13.84
CA ASP A 113 -13.41 -9.15 15.03
C ASP A 113 -13.21 -7.85 15.81
N ALA A 114 -13.18 -6.70 15.12
CA ALA A 114 -13.14 -5.39 15.74
C ALA A 114 -14.50 -4.93 16.32
N GLY A 115 -15.58 -5.71 16.14
CA GLY A 115 -16.93 -5.39 16.61
C GLY A 115 -17.77 -4.54 15.65
N PHE A 116 -17.31 -4.35 14.40
CA PHE A 116 -17.98 -3.52 13.39
C PHE A 116 -18.15 -4.30 12.09
N PRO A 117 -19.03 -5.32 12.07
CA PRO A 117 -19.25 -6.11 10.87
C PRO A 117 -19.67 -5.21 9.69
N LEU A 118 -19.09 -5.47 8.52
CA LEU A 118 -19.41 -4.69 7.32
C LEU A 118 -20.85 -4.96 6.88
N PRO A 119 -21.61 -3.94 6.45
CA PRO A 119 -22.91 -4.13 5.83
C PRO A 119 -22.81 -5.01 4.58
N GLN A 120 -23.87 -5.74 4.27
CA GLN A 120 -23.92 -6.64 3.12
C GLN A 120 -23.57 -5.92 1.80
N GLU A 121 -24.09 -4.72 1.59
CA GLU A 121 -23.81 -3.91 0.38
C GLU A 121 -22.31 -3.61 0.22
N VAL A 122 -21.61 -3.34 1.33
CA VAL A 122 -20.16 -3.11 1.32
C VAL A 122 -19.43 -4.41 0.97
N GLN A 123 -19.83 -5.53 1.58
CA GLN A 123 -19.23 -6.84 1.29
C GLN A 123 -19.40 -7.22 -0.19
N GLU A 124 -20.59 -7.04 -0.75
CA GLU A 124 -20.89 -7.31 -2.17
C GLU A 124 -20.08 -6.40 -3.10
N THR A 125 -19.89 -5.14 -2.73
CA THR A 125 -19.05 -4.20 -3.46
C THR A 125 -17.59 -4.66 -3.50
N LEU A 126 -17.03 -5.04 -2.35
CA LEU A 126 -15.66 -5.55 -2.27
C LEU A 126 -15.49 -6.86 -3.06
N GLN A 127 -16.43 -7.80 -2.94
CA GLN A 127 -16.42 -9.04 -3.72
C GLN A 127 -16.48 -8.77 -5.23
N THR A 128 -17.32 -7.82 -5.65
CA THR A 128 -17.41 -7.39 -7.05
C THR A 128 -16.08 -6.82 -7.53
N TRP A 129 -15.43 -5.96 -6.75
CA TRP A 129 -14.12 -5.41 -7.09
C TRP A 129 -13.03 -6.48 -7.14
N GLN A 130 -13.00 -7.41 -6.18
CA GLN A 130 -12.09 -8.54 -6.18
C GLN A 130 -12.27 -9.43 -7.41
N SER A 131 -13.51 -9.75 -7.80
CA SER A 131 -13.79 -10.58 -8.99
C SER A 131 -13.33 -9.95 -10.31
N ARG A 132 -13.15 -8.62 -10.31
CA ARG A 132 -12.65 -7.84 -11.45
C ARG A 132 -11.13 -7.61 -11.37
N ALA A 133 -10.56 -7.61 -10.16
CA ALA A 133 -9.13 -7.50 -9.94
C ALA A 133 -8.42 -8.72 -10.53
N GLY A 134 -7.42 -8.49 -11.38
CA GLY A 134 -6.68 -9.57 -12.04
C GLY A 134 -7.26 -10.05 -13.38
N ARG A 135 -8.43 -9.56 -13.83
CA ARG A 135 -8.90 -9.83 -15.22
C ARG A 135 -8.02 -9.14 -16.27
N TYR A 136 -7.42 -8.02 -15.90
CA TYR A 136 -6.50 -7.26 -16.73
C TYR A 136 -5.38 -6.74 -15.84
N GLN A 137 -4.13 -7.03 -16.21
CA GLN A 137 -2.95 -6.39 -15.63
C GLN A 137 -2.53 -5.28 -16.58
N LEU A 138 -2.75 -4.03 -16.16
CA LEU A 138 -2.30 -2.85 -16.88
C LEU A 138 -0.96 -2.43 -16.30
N TYR A 139 0.07 -2.38 -17.15
CA TYR A 139 1.42 -1.97 -16.79
C TYR A 139 1.66 -0.57 -17.37
N ASP A 140 1.77 0.44 -16.51
CA ASP A 140 1.99 1.83 -16.92
C ASP A 140 3.43 2.10 -17.37
N GLN A 141 4.38 1.26 -16.93
CA GLN A 141 5.81 1.39 -17.20
C GLN A 141 6.42 0.02 -17.48
N MET A 142 6.18 -0.48 -18.69
CA MET A 142 6.85 -1.68 -19.19
C MET A 142 8.08 -1.29 -20.02
N THR A 143 9.07 -2.17 -20.09
CA THR A 143 10.14 -2.04 -21.08
C THR A 143 10.02 -3.12 -22.14
N VAL A 144 10.09 -2.69 -23.40
CA VAL A 144 10.14 -3.58 -24.55
C VAL A 144 11.57 -3.63 -25.07
N VAL A 145 12.11 -4.85 -25.17
CA VAL A 145 13.42 -5.12 -25.76
C VAL A 145 13.22 -5.85 -27.07
N GLU A 146 13.63 -5.22 -28.16
CA GLU A 146 13.59 -5.81 -29.50
C GLU A 146 14.98 -6.27 -29.93
N PHE A 147 15.06 -7.47 -30.49
CA PHE A 147 16.28 -8.08 -30.97
C PHE A 147 16.36 -7.98 -32.50
N GLY A 148 17.57 -7.75 -33.03
CA GLY A 148 17.80 -7.71 -34.47
C GLY A 148 17.61 -9.07 -35.16
N GLU A 149 17.77 -10.15 -34.40
CA GLU A 149 17.66 -11.54 -34.84
C GLU A 149 16.68 -12.29 -33.95
N ASP A 150 16.20 -13.44 -34.44
CA ASP A 150 15.33 -14.33 -33.65
C ASP A 150 16.13 -14.85 -32.45
N VAL A 151 15.54 -14.78 -31.26
CA VAL A 151 16.16 -15.31 -30.04
C VAL A 151 15.27 -16.36 -29.43
N LEU A 152 15.85 -17.53 -29.16
CA LEU A 152 15.12 -18.60 -28.52
C LEU A 152 14.96 -18.28 -27.03
N PRO A 153 13.78 -18.50 -26.43
CA PRO A 153 13.57 -18.27 -24.99
C PRO A 153 14.57 -19.03 -24.11
N GLU A 154 15.01 -20.20 -24.56
CA GLU A 154 16.00 -21.05 -23.88
C GLU A 154 17.39 -20.41 -23.84
N GLU A 155 17.79 -19.70 -24.90
CA GLU A 155 19.04 -18.94 -24.95
C GLU A 155 18.98 -17.77 -23.96
N ILE A 156 17.88 -17.02 -23.97
CA ILE A 156 17.64 -15.91 -23.03
C ILE A 156 17.74 -16.38 -21.57
N GLN A 157 17.12 -17.52 -21.24
CA GLN A 157 17.14 -18.11 -19.88
C GLN A 157 18.53 -18.63 -19.48
N ALA A 158 19.29 -19.20 -20.42
CA ALA A 158 20.64 -19.71 -20.16
C ALA A 158 21.69 -18.60 -19.99
N ILE A 159 21.44 -17.43 -20.57
CA ILE A 159 22.44 -16.38 -20.75
C ILE A 159 22.33 -15.28 -19.70
N SER A 160 21.24 -15.21 -18.95
CA SER A 160 20.99 -14.08 -18.07
C SER A 160 20.45 -14.52 -16.72
N GLN A 161 20.56 -13.62 -15.75
CA GLN A 161 19.85 -13.76 -14.48
C GLN A 161 18.30 -13.62 -14.65
N LEU A 162 17.77 -13.65 -15.88
CA LEU A 162 16.33 -13.57 -16.19
C LEU A 162 15.52 -14.72 -15.64
N SER A 163 16.14 -15.83 -15.23
CA SER A 163 15.45 -16.86 -14.46
C SER A 163 14.76 -16.32 -13.19
N ARG A 164 15.12 -15.12 -12.72
CA ARG A 164 14.53 -14.46 -11.56
C ARG A 164 13.63 -13.27 -11.90
N VAL A 165 13.48 -12.92 -13.16
CA VAL A 165 12.76 -11.72 -13.60
C VAL A 165 11.57 -12.14 -14.45
N GLU A 166 10.38 -11.66 -14.11
CA GLU A 166 9.19 -11.92 -14.90
C GLU A 166 9.28 -11.22 -16.26
N TYR A 167 9.03 -11.94 -17.34
CA TYR A 167 9.00 -11.39 -18.69
C TYR A 167 7.96 -12.12 -19.55
N TYR A 168 7.53 -11.43 -20.61
CA TYR A 168 6.61 -11.96 -21.61
C TYR A 168 7.26 -11.91 -22.99
N GLN A 169 7.06 -12.94 -23.80
CA GLN A 169 7.58 -13.01 -25.17
C GLN A 169 6.42 -13.03 -26.17
N PRO A 170 5.95 -11.88 -26.67
CA PRO A 170 4.88 -11.84 -27.68
C PRO A 170 5.33 -12.31 -29.06
N GLY A 171 6.64 -12.42 -29.32
CA GLY A 171 7.19 -12.88 -30.59
C GLY A 171 8.67 -13.24 -30.51
N PRO A 172 9.26 -13.82 -31.57
CA PRO A 172 10.62 -14.38 -31.56
C PRO A 172 11.72 -13.33 -31.35
N ARG A 173 11.41 -12.04 -31.52
CA ARG A 173 12.36 -10.92 -31.39
C ARG A 173 12.00 -9.92 -30.30
N CYS A 174 11.02 -10.21 -29.46
CA CYS A 174 10.47 -9.20 -28.56
C CYS A 174 10.30 -9.77 -27.17
N LEU A 175 10.84 -9.06 -26.17
CA LEU A 175 10.62 -9.34 -24.75
C LEU A 175 10.02 -8.11 -24.08
N ILE A 176 9.00 -8.35 -23.26
CA ILE A 176 8.32 -7.34 -22.45
C ILE A 176 8.63 -7.60 -20.98
N PHE A 177 9.16 -6.58 -20.31
CA PHE A 177 9.46 -6.57 -18.89
C PHE A 177 8.44 -5.69 -18.16
N PRO A 178 7.62 -6.25 -17.25
CA PRO A 178 6.71 -5.49 -16.40
C PRO A 178 7.38 -4.44 -15.53
N ASP A 179 8.61 -4.73 -15.07
CA ASP A 179 9.41 -3.82 -14.27
C ASP A 179 10.44 -3.10 -15.16
N SER A 180 10.17 -1.83 -15.44
CA SER A 180 11.05 -0.98 -16.24
C SER A 180 12.46 -0.79 -15.67
N GLN A 181 12.66 -1.00 -14.36
CA GLN A 181 13.96 -0.82 -13.72
C GLN A 181 14.94 -1.96 -14.03
N VAL A 182 14.43 -3.11 -14.49
CA VAL A 182 15.26 -4.28 -14.76
C VAL A 182 15.95 -4.19 -16.13
N ALA A 183 15.37 -3.44 -17.06
CA ALA A 183 15.82 -3.42 -18.44
C ALA A 183 17.25 -2.88 -18.66
N PRO A 184 17.72 -1.81 -17.98
CA PRO A 184 19.07 -1.28 -18.23
C PRO A 184 20.19 -2.29 -17.93
N ALA A 185 20.09 -2.99 -16.79
CA ALA A 185 21.09 -3.99 -16.39
C ALA A 185 21.10 -5.19 -17.35
N LEU A 186 19.91 -5.61 -17.81
CA LEU A 186 19.74 -6.70 -18.75
C LEU A 186 20.31 -6.36 -20.13
N VAL A 187 19.97 -5.18 -20.67
CA VAL A 187 20.46 -4.71 -21.97
C VAL A 187 21.99 -4.70 -22.01
N GLU A 188 22.62 -4.28 -20.91
CA GLU A 188 24.08 -4.27 -20.79
C GLU A 188 24.68 -5.68 -20.69
N GLU A 189 24.00 -6.63 -20.07
CA GLU A 189 24.41 -8.05 -20.07
C GLU A 189 24.28 -8.68 -21.45
N LEU A 190 23.16 -8.43 -22.16
CA LEU A 190 22.92 -8.90 -23.52
C LEU A 190 23.97 -8.36 -24.50
N ARG A 191 24.31 -7.06 -24.41
CA ARG A 191 25.40 -6.45 -25.21
C ARG A 191 26.75 -7.10 -24.95
N ARG A 192 27.09 -7.36 -23.68
CA ARG A 192 28.34 -8.06 -23.32
C ARG A 192 28.42 -9.48 -23.89
N ARG A 193 27.27 -10.12 -24.13
CA ARG A 193 27.17 -11.46 -24.72
C ARG A 193 27.14 -11.45 -26.26
N GLY A 194 27.18 -10.27 -26.88
CA GLY A 194 27.21 -10.10 -28.35
C GLY A 194 25.85 -9.86 -29.00
N TYR A 195 24.77 -9.75 -28.21
CA TYR A 195 23.46 -9.35 -28.75
C TYR A 195 23.41 -7.84 -28.99
N THR A 196 22.55 -7.41 -29.92
CA THR A 196 22.34 -5.99 -30.23
C THR A 196 20.89 -5.56 -29.94
N PRO A 197 20.46 -5.58 -28.67
CA PRO A 197 19.09 -5.20 -28.30
C PRO A 197 18.86 -3.70 -28.52
N GLN A 198 17.68 -3.37 -29.05
CA GLN A 198 17.14 -2.01 -29.09
C GLN A 198 16.13 -1.82 -27.96
N VAL A 199 16.23 -0.68 -27.28
CA VAL A 199 15.32 -0.30 -26.21
C VAL A 199 14.34 0.71 -26.78
N LEU A 200 13.06 0.37 -26.77
CA LEU A 200 11.97 1.26 -27.15
C LEU A 200 11.32 1.78 -25.87
N SER A 201 11.34 3.11 -25.68
CA SER A 201 10.79 3.83 -24.52
C SER A 201 9.61 4.70 -24.90
#